data_AF-A0A9X1B5N5-F1
#
_entry.id   AF-A0A9X1B5N5-F1
#
_cell.length_a   1.000
_cell.length_b   1.000
_cell.length_c   1.000
_cell.angle_alpha   90.00
_cell.angle_beta   90.00
_cell.angle_gamma   90.00
#
_symmetry.space_group_name_H-M   'P 1'
#
loop_
_entity.id
_entity.type
_entity.pdbx_description
1 polymer ?
#
loop_
_entity_poly.entity_id
_entity_poly.type
_entity_poly.pdbx_seq_one_letter_code
_entity_poly.pdbx_strand_id
1 'polypeptide(L)'
;MLPDLDSKASYIGRLLRLTSGTLERYFGHRTFTHSLLLQCIAGLLAWWLLPGGYVLALIAGWVSHSWCDMMTKGGVAWFWPARIRCVLPGNPAYRMEVMGGGELAFLLIVIGIGLLMMPLAVTGTGTAGLIRGALGDLEMARGDYDRNKGTAAFSVKLSGRDNRTYEDVSGTYPIIGPWSTEGFIVDAGDGPRSLCASSNCDWHASHAKLERGEPMETTSIPIQGDTSQPPRSARCCARWSPWARST
;
A
#
# COMPACT_ATOMS: atom_id res chain seq x y z
N MET A 1 14.59 5.16 -18.56
CA MET A 1 15.32 6.44 -18.73
C MET A 1 16.73 6.43 -18.12
N LEU A 2 16.99 5.80 -16.96
CA LEU A 2 18.37 5.52 -16.49
C LEU A 2 19.21 4.53 -17.34
N PRO A 3 18.65 3.41 -17.85
CA PRO A 3 19.48 2.36 -18.44
C PRO A 3 20.08 2.69 -19.82
N ASP A 4 19.71 3.80 -20.46
CA ASP A 4 20.25 4.18 -21.79
C ASP A 4 21.57 4.96 -21.73
N LEU A 5 22.31 4.85 -20.62
CA LEU A 5 23.68 5.35 -20.45
C LEU A 5 24.72 4.61 -21.32
N ASP A 6 24.39 3.40 -21.77
CA ASP A 6 25.27 2.50 -22.55
C ASP A 6 25.27 2.79 -24.06
N SER A 7 24.56 3.81 -24.52
CA SER A 7 24.36 4.12 -25.95
C SER A 7 24.73 5.57 -26.25
N LYS A 8 25.64 5.79 -27.21
CA LYS A 8 25.91 7.14 -27.76
C LYS A 8 24.68 7.84 -28.35
N ALA A 9 23.62 7.11 -28.71
CA ALA A 9 22.42 7.67 -29.34
C ALA A 9 21.45 8.32 -28.33
N SER A 10 21.56 7.99 -27.04
CA SER A 10 20.68 8.53 -26.01
C SER A 10 20.95 10.01 -25.72
N TYR A 11 19.93 10.74 -25.25
CA TYR A 11 20.05 12.15 -24.83
C TYR A 11 21.05 12.30 -23.66
N ILE A 12 21.03 11.34 -22.72
CA ILE A 12 21.98 11.27 -21.60
C ILE A 12 23.38 10.79 -22.06
N GLY A 13 23.44 9.82 -22.99
CA GLY A 13 24.70 9.32 -23.55
C GLY A 13 25.46 10.35 -24.40
N ARG A 14 24.76 11.34 -24.97
CA ARG A 14 25.33 12.53 -25.63
C ARG A 14 25.92 13.54 -24.66
N LEU A 15 25.35 13.68 -23.46
CA LEU A 15 25.86 14.57 -22.41
C LEU A 15 27.14 14.02 -21.76
N LEU A 16 27.24 12.69 -21.65
CA LEU A 16 28.38 11.97 -21.07
C LEU A 16 29.20 11.21 -22.12
N ARG A 17 29.50 11.88 -23.24
CA ARG A 17 30.10 11.29 -24.47
C ARG A 17 31.43 10.56 -24.25
N LEU A 18 32.17 10.89 -23.19
CA LEU A 18 33.46 10.27 -22.84
C LEU A 18 33.29 8.91 -22.14
N THR A 19 32.29 8.77 -21.27
CA THR A 19 32.02 7.52 -20.53
C THR A 19 31.15 6.56 -21.34
N SER A 20 30.14 7.07 -22.05
CA SER A 20 29.27 6.25 -22.93
C SER A 20 30.08 5.61 -24.06
N GLY A 21 31.04 6.34 -24.63
CA GLY A 21 31.85 5.85 -25.75
C GLY A 21 32.89 4.79 -25.39
N THR A 22 33.40 4.79 -24.16
CA THR A 22 34.33 3.76 -23.65
C THR A 22 33.57 2.52 -23.19
N LEU A 23 32.43 2.70 -22.53
CA LEU A 23 31.57 1.62 -22.05
C LEU A 23 30.95 0.82 -23.21
N GLU A 24 30.47 1.51 -24.25
CA GLU A 24 29.96 0.89 -25.48
C GLU A 24 31.05 0.06 -26.21
N ARG A 25 32.31 0.53 -26.17
CA ARG A 25 33.45 -0.15 -26.81
C ARG A 25 33.94 -1.38 -26.06
N TYR A 26 33.88 -1.34 -24.71
CA TYR A 26 34.35 -2.44 -23.86
C TYR A 26 33.27 -3.48 -23.54
N PHE A 27 32.02 -3.05 -23.34
CA PHE A 27 30.93 -3.93 -22.87
C PHE A 27 29.82 -4.18 -23.91
N GLY A 28 29.69 -3.33 -24.92
CA GLY A 28 28.66 -3.45 -25.98
C GLY A 28 27.32 -2.83 -25.60
N HIS A 29 26.48 -2.55 -26.60
CA HIS A 29 25.15 -1.96 -26.40
C HIS A 29 24.22 -2.87 -25.56
N ARG A 30 23.59 -2.29 -24.54
CA ARG A 30 22.59 -2.93 -23.66
C ARG A 30 23.13 -4.08 -22.81
N THR A 31 24.25 -3.83 -22.14
CA THR A 31 25.01 -4.89 -21.44
C THR A 31 25.27 -4.57 -19.97
N PHE A 32 25.85 -3.41 -19.66
CA PHE A 32 26.27 -3.10 -18.29
C PHE A 32 25.12 -2.49 -17.46
N THR A 33 24.49 -1.44 -17.99
CA THR A 33 23.36 -0.75 -17.32
C THR A 33 22.09 -1.60 -17.25
N HIS A 34 22.01 -2.61 -18.10
CA HIS A 34 20.91 -3.55 -18.18
C HIS A 34 21.21 -4.87 -17.48
N SER A 35 22.37 -5.01 -16.82
CA SER A 35 22.67 -6.19 -16.04
C SER A 35 21.79 -6.25 -14.79
N LEU A 36 21.24 -7.43 -14.50
CA LEU A 36 20.47 -7.66 -13.29
C LEU A 36 21.31 -7.37 -12.04
N LEU A 37 22.61 -7.71 -12.10
CA LEU A 37 23.56 -7.46 -11.03
C LEU A 37 23.62 -5.97 -10.67
N LEU A 38 23.77 -5.09 -11.67
CA LEU A 38 23.82 -3.65 -11.41
C LEU A 38 22.48 -3.12 -10.92
N GLN A 39 21.37 -3.62 -11.47
CA GLN A 39 20.02 -3.25 -11.02
C GLN A 39 19.79 -3.62 -9.55
N CYS A 40 20.25 -4.80 -9.12
CA CYS A 40 20.16 -5.23 -7.72
C CYS A 40 21.05 -4.36 -6.81
N ILE A 41 22.30 -4.10 -7.19
CA ILE A 41 23.22 -3.28 -6.39
C ILE A 41 22.69 -1.85 -6.25
N ALA A 42 22.26 -1.24 -7.36
CA ALA A 42 21.69 0.10 -7.35
C ALA A 42 20.37 0.15 -6.59
N GLY A 43 19.54 -0.91 -6.69
CA GLY A 43 18.31 -1.04 -5.92
C GLY A 43 18.57 -1.13 -4.41
N LEU A 44 19.58 -1.89 -3.99
CA LEU A 44 20.00 -1.97 -2.58
C LEU A 44 20.54 -0.64 -2.06
N LEU A 45 21.32 0.08 -2.87
CA LEU A 45 21.81 1.40 -2.50
C LEU A 45 20.65 2.41 -2.40
N ALA A 46 19.72 2.37 -3.34
CA ALA A 46 18.52 3.20 -3.33
C ALA A 46 17.63 2.89 -2.11
N TRP A 47 17.53 1.62 -1.71
CA TRP A 47 16.80 1.20 -0.50
C TRP A 47 17.29 1.91 0.76
N TRP A 48 18.60 2.15 0.85
CA TRP A 48 19.18 2.84 2.00
C TRP A 48 19.05 4.37 1.92
N LEU A 49 18.93 4.94 0.72
CA LEU A 49 19.03 6.37 0.49
C LEU A 49 17.68 7.07 0.26
N LEU A 50 16.64 6.33 -0.15
CA LEU A 50 15.35 6.88 -0.56
C LEU A 50 14.19 6.27 0.25
N PRO A 51 13.08 7.01 0.44
CA PRO A 51 11.87 6.44 1.03
C PRO A 51 11.36 5.27 0.17
N GLY A 52 10.86 4.21 0.82
CA GLY A 52 10.56 2.92 0.16
C GLY A 52 9.66 3.01 -1.08
N GLY A 53 8.71 3.94 -1.12
CA GLY A 53 7.86 4.17 -2.29
C GLY A 53 8.63 4.57 -3.55
N TYR A 54 9.63 5.44 -3.41
CA TYR A 54 10.47 5.89 -4.55
C TYR A 54 11.42 4.79 -5.01
N VAL A 55 11.93 3.98 -4.08
CA VAL A 55 12.80 2.85 -4.39
C VAL A 55 12.04 1.82 -5.23
N LEU A 56 10.82 1.50 -4.82
CA LEU A 56 9.97 0.57 -5.55
C LEU A 56 9.65 1.08 -6.96
N ALA A 57 9.30 2.37 -7.10
CA ALA A 57 9.05 2.99 -8.40
C ALA A 57 10.30 2.95 -9.30
N LEU A 58 11.49 3.23 -8.74
CA LEU A 58 12.75 3.22 -9.47
C LEU A 58 13.13 1.81 -9.95
N ILE A 59 13.09 0.82 -9.06
CA ILE A 59 13.41 -0.57 -9.40
C ILE A 59 12.38 -1.12 -10.40
N ALA A 60 11.09 -0.90 -10.16
CA ALA A 60 10.03 -1.33 -11.06
C ALA A 60 10.19 -0.71 -12.46
N GLY A 61 10.50 0.58 -12.55
CA GLY A 61 10.75 1.26 -13.82
C GLY A 61 12.00 0.75 -14.54
N TRP A 62 13.08 0.44 -13.81
CA TRP A 62 14.33 -0.03 -14.39
C TRP A 62 14.23 -1.48 -14.89
N VAL A 63 13.64 -2.38 -14.07
CA VAL A 63 13.45 -3.79 -14.43
C VAL A 63 12.45 -3.91 -15.57
N SER A 64 11.31 -3.20 -15.52
CA SER A 64 10.32 -3.23 -16.61
C SER A 64 10.90 -2.74 -17.93
N HIS A 65 11.74 -1.70 -17.90
CA HIS A 65 12.43 -1.25 -19.10
C HIS A 65 13.36 -2.32 -19.68
N SER A 66 14.15 -2.99 -18.83
CA SER A 66 15.02 -4.08 -19.27
C SER A 66 14.22 -5.25 -19.86
N TRP A 67 13.04 -5.53 -19.30
CA TRP A 67 12.12 -6.56 -19.81
C TRP A 67 11.53 -6.18 -21.17
N CYS A 68 11.11 -4.93 -21.35
CA CYS A 68 10.65 -4.41 -22.65
C CYS A 68 11.75 -4.56 -23.71
N ASP A 69 13.00 -4.29 -23.36
CA ASP A 69 14.13 -4.42 -24.29
C ASP A 69 14.42 -5.88 -24.67
N MET A 70 14.13 -6.86 -23.79
CA MET A 70 14.18 -8.28 -24.16
C MET A 70 13.16 -8.66 -25.22
N MET A 71 12.05 -7.91 -25.33
CA MET A 71 11.01 -8.16 -26.31
C MET A 71 11.39 -7.74 -27.75
N THR A 72 12.50 -7.00 -27.88
CA THR A 72 13.03 -6.56 -29.17
C THR A 72 13.96 -7.61 -29.77
N LYS A 73 14.16 -7.55 -31.10
CA LYS A 73 15.09 -8.45 -31.82
C LYS A 73 16.54 -8.42 -31.27
N GLY A 74 16.97 -7.29 -30.69
CA GLY A 74 18.33 -7.10 -30.17
C GLY A 74 18.61 -7.79 -28.82
N GLY A 75 17.57 -8.00 -28.01
CA GLY A 75 17.66 -8.55 -26.66
C GLY A 75 18.49 -7.69 -25.69
N VAL A 76 18.71 -8.24 -24.50
CA VAL A 76 19.49 -7.62 -23.41
C VAL A 76 20.42 -8.65 -22.78
N ALA A 77 21.66 -8.26 -22.45
CA ALA A 77 22.57 -9.13 -21.72
C ALA A 77 22.31 -9.07 -20.20
N TRP A 78 21.18 -9.62 -19.77
CA TRP A 78 20.70 -9.49 -18.39
C TRP A 78 21.62 -10.17 -17.36
N PHE A 79 22.27 -11.26 -17.76
CA PHE A 79 23.18 -12.05 -16.92
C PHE A 79 24.66 -11.66 -17.06
N TRP A 80 24.95 -10.44 -17.54
CA TRP A 80 26.33 -9.93 -17.56
C TRP A 80 26.98 -10.10 -16.17
N PRO A 81 28.22 -10.64 -16.06
CA PRO A 81 29.26 -10.78 -17.09
C PRO A 81 29.15 -11.99 -18.02
N ALA A 82 28.22 -12.91 -17.78
CA ALA A 82 27.94 -13.96 -18.76
C ALA A 82 27.37 -13.31 -20.03
N ARG A 83 27.97 -13.55 -21.18
CA ARG A 83 27.59 -12.93 -22.47
C ARG A 83 26.32 -13.54 -23.08
N ILE A 84 25.37 -13.94 -22.24
CA ILE A 84 24.09 -14.54 -22.63
C ILE A 84 23.10 -13.40 -22.85
N ARG A 85 22.55 -13.31 -24.06
CA ARG A 85 21.47 -12.36 -24.38
C ARG A 85 20.12 -12.99 -24.09
N CYS A 86 19.38 -12.38 -23.19
CA CYS A 86 18.01 -12.70 -22.91
C CYS A 86 17.11 -12.05 -23.97
N VAL A 87 16.25 -12.87 -24.57
CA VAL A 87 15.26 -12.47 -25.58
C VAL A 87 13.94 -13.14 -25.23
N LEU A 88 12.86 -12.38 -25.42
CA LEU A 88 11.49 -12.83 -25.24
C LEU A 88 10.69 -12.35 -26.47
N PRO A 89 9.72 -13.10 -26.99
CA PRO A 89 9.58 -14.55 -26.89
C PRO A 89 10.73 -15.30 -27.61
N GLY A 90 10.92 -16.58 -27.26
CA GLY A 90 12.00 -17.42 -27.81
C GLY A 90 11.95 -17.53 -29.34
N ASN A 91 10.75 -17.57 -29.92
CA ASN A 91 10.56 -17.57 -31.38
C ASN A 91 10.83 -16.18 -31.98
N PRO A 92 11.81 -16.04 -32.91
CA PRO A 92 12.15 -14.77 -33.56
C PRO A 92 11.00 -14.09 -34.32
N ALA A 93 10.02 -14.86 -34.81
CA ALA A 93 8.91 -14.34 -35.60
C ALA A 93 7.95 -13.43 -34.80
N TYR A 94 7.88 -13.63 -33.48
CA TYR A 94 7.03 -12.84 -32.58
C TYR A 94 7.80 -11.73 -31.86
N ARG A 95 9.07 -11.48 -32.22
CA ARG A 95 9.85 -10.40 -31.62
C ARG A 95 9.47 -9.07 -32.23
N MET A 96 9.31 -8.06 -31.38
CA MET A 96 8.93 -6.72 -31.83
C MET A 96 10.06 -6.08 -32.64
N GLU A 97 9.69 -5.51 -33.78
CA GLU A 97 10.54 -4.62 -34.55
C GLU A 97 10.49 -3.21 -33.96
N VAL A 98 11.66 -2.59 -33.83
CA VAL A 98 11.79 -1.23 -33.31
C VAL A 98 11.20 -0.26 -34.34
N MET A 99 10.35 0.66 -33.90
CA MET A 99 9.56 1.58 -34.74
C MET A 99 8.51 0.89 -35.63
N GLY A 100 8.13 -0.36 -35.32
CA GLY A 100 7.06 -1.10 -36.01
C GLY A 100 5.69 -0.97 -35.35
N GLY A 101 4.64 -1.47 -36.01
CA GLY A 101 3.27 -1.44 -35.47
C GLY A 101 3.08 -2.24 -34.18
N GLY A 102 3.91 -3.27 -33.95
CA GLY A 102 3.89 -4.06 -32.71
C GLY A 102 4.29 -3.26 -31.47
N GLU A 103 5.25 -2.34 -31.60
CA GLU A 103 5.67 -1.44 -30.51
C GLU A 103 4.55 -0.45 -30.15
N LEU A 104 3.87 0.11 -31.16
CA LEU A 104 2.72 0.98 -30.94
C LEU A 104 1.57 0.24 -30.26
N ALA A 105 1.24 -0.97 -30.71
CA ALA A 105 0.20 -1.79 -30.09
C ALA A 105 0.53 -2.10 -28.63
N PHE A 106 1.79 -2.47 -28.34
CA PHE A 106 2.26 -2.69 -26.98
C PHE A 106 2.14 -1.43 -26.11
N LEU A 107 2.55 -0.26 -26.63
CA LEU A 107 2.42 1.01 -25.93
C LEU A 107 0.96 1.33 -25.61
N LEU A 108 0.05 1.15 -26.57
CA LEU A 108 -1.39 1.37 -26.37
C LEU A 108 -1.98 0.41 -25.32
N ILE A 109 -1.54 -0.86 -25.31
CA ILE A 109 -1.95 -1.83 -24.29
C ILE A 109 -1.46 -1.40 -22.90
N VAL A 110 -0.18 -1.00 -22.77
CA VAL A 110 0.39 -0.56 -21.49
C VAL A 110 -0.32 0.70 -20.98
N ILE A 111 -0.60 1.67 -21.86
CA ILE A 111 -1.37 2.86 -21.50
C ILE A 111 -2.80 2.48 -21.10
N GLY A 112 -3.46 1.60 -21.86
CA GLY A 112 -4.81 1.12 -21.54
C GLY A 112 -4.89 0.44 -20.18
N ILE A 113 -3.93 -0.44 -19.87
CA ILE A 113 -3.80 -1.09 -18.56
C ILE A 113 -3.52 -0.05 -17.46
N GLY A 114 -2.62 0.91 -17.73
CA GLY A 114 -2.30 1.98 -16.78
C GLY A 114 -3.51 2.84 -16.43
N LEU A 115 -4.32 3.20 -17.44
CA LEU A 115 -5.57 3.95 -17.24
C LEU A 115 -6.62 3.13 -16.47
N LEU A 116 -6.75 1.83 -16.79
CA LEU A 116 -7.61 0.91 -16.07
C LEU A 116 -7.20 0.77 -14.59
N MET A 117 -5.90 0.81 -14.30
CA MET A 117 -5.34 0.70 -12.96
C MET A 117 -5.28 2.04 -12.21
N MET A 118 -5.46 3.18 -12.87
CA MET A 118 -5.44 4.51 -12.26
C MET A 118 -6.42 4.67 -11.08
N PRO A 119 -7.71 4.27 -11.17
CA PRO A 119 -8.61 4.40 -10.02
C PRO A 119 -8.13 3.60 -8.79
N LEU A 120 -7.45 2.47 -8.99
CA LEU A 120 -6.87 1.66 -7.91
C LEU A 120 -5.61 2.30 -7.33
N ALA A 121 -4.87 3.10 -8.11
CA ALA A 121 -3.73 3.84 -7.61
C ALA A 121 -4.18 5.01 -6.70
N VAL A 122 -5.31 5.65 -7.02
CA VAL A 122 -5.86 6.78 -6.26
C VAL A 122 -6.42 6.35 -4.90
N THR A 123 -6.89 5.11 -4.74
CA THR A 123 -7.37 4.61 -3.44
C THR A 123 -6.26 4.47 -2.40
N GLY A 124 -4.97 4.56 -2.80
CA GLY A 124 -3.82 4.52 -1.88
C GLY A 124 -3.59 3.15 -1.20
N THR A 125 -4.48 2.18 -1.42
CA THR A 125 -4.44 0.84 -0.85
C THR A 125 -3.48 -0.09 -1.61
N GLY A 126 -3.15 0.24 -2.86
CA GLY A 126 -2.32 -0.59 -3.73
C GLY A 126 -2.95 -1.97 -4.03
N THR A 127 -2.26 -2.79 -4.81
CA THR A 127 -2.74 -4.14 -5.16
C THR A 127 -2.84 -5.06 -3.93
N ALA A 128 -1.89 -4.94 -2.99
CA ALA A 128 -1.90 -5.69 -1.75
C ALA A 128 -3.06 -5.29 -0.82
N GLY A 129 -3.49 -4.03 -0.82
CA GLY A 129 -4.67 -3.60 -0.06
C GLY A 129 -5.96 -4.14 -0.66
N LEU A 130 -6.08 -4.24 -1.98
CA LEU A 130 -7.26 -4.84 -2.62
C LEU A 130 -7.39 -6.33 -2.31
N ILE A 131 -6.27 -7.05 -2.33
CA ILE A 131 -6.25 -8.46 -1.93
C ILE A 131 -6.64 -8.59 -0.46
N ARG A 132 -6.08 -7.75 0.42
CA ARG A 132 -6.44 -7.74 1.84
C ARG A 132 -7.90 -7.39 2.10
N GLY A 133 -8.45 -6.39 1.41
CA GLY A 133 -9.87 -6.04 1.48
C GLY A 133 -10.78 -7.16 0.97
N ALA A 134 -10.42 -7.81 -0.14
CA ALA A 134 -11.15 -8.98 -0.65
C ALA A 134 -11.06 -10.18 0.30
N LEU A 135 -9.92 -10.35 0.96
CA LEU A 135 -9.67 -11.33 2.02
C LEU A 135 -10.24 -10.91 3.38
N GLY A 136 -11.01 -9.82 3.47
CA GLY A 136 -11.72 -9.39 4.68
C GLY A 136 -10.79 -8.99 5.82
N ASP A 137 -9.87 -8.07 5.55
CA ASP A 137 -9.01 -7.47 6.57
C ASP A 137 -9.79 -6.48 7.46
N LEU A 138 -9.71 -6.69 8.78
CA LEU A 138 -10.36 -5.86 9.78
C LEU A 138 -9.86 -4.41 9.74
N GLU A 139 -8.57 -4.20 9.46
CA GLU A 139 -7.98 -2.85 9.39
C GLU A 139 -8.60 -2.04 8.23
N MET A 140 -8.82 -2.71 7.09
CA MET A 140 -9.48 -2.09 5.95
C MET A 140 -10.96 -1.79 6.23
N ALA A 141 -11.66 -2.72 6.87
CA ALA A 141 -13.03 -2.50 7.32
C ALA A 141 -13.12 -1.32 8.30
N ARG A 142 -12.14 -1.15 9.20
CA ARG A 142 -12.03 -0.03 10.14
C ARG A 142 -11.89 1.31 9.42
N GLY A 143 -11.00 1.39 8.43
CA GLY A 143 -10.80 2.59 7.63
C GLY A 143 -12.05 2.98 6.83
N ASP A 144 -12.75 2.01 6.25
CA ASP A 144 -13.99 2.26 5.51
C ASP A 144 -15.16 2.67 6.41
N TYR A 145 -15.24 2.13 7.63
CA TYR A 145 -16.18 2.59 8.64
C TYR A 145 -15.88 4.03 9.07
N ASP A 146 -14.62 4.37 9.35
CA ASP A 146 -14.24 5.74 9.76
C ASP A 146 -14.56 6.80 8.71
N ARG A 147 -14.42 6.46 7.43
CA ARG A 147 -14.74 7.37 6.32
C ARG A 147 -16.25 7.60 6.17
N ASN A 148 -17.08 6.62 6.51
CA ASN A 148 -18.52 6.65 6.25
C ASN A 148 -19.39 6.71 7.53
N LYS A 149 -18.78 6.80 8.72
CA LYS A 149 -19.50 6.87 9.99
C LYS A 149 -20.53 8.01 9.98
N GLY A 150 -21.75 7.72 10.41
CA GLY A 150 -22.87 8.67 10.44
C GLY A 150 -23.74 8.71 9.17
N THR A 151 -23.40 7.97 8.11
CA THR A 151 -24.26 7.88 6.90
C THR A 151 -25.24 6.71 6.94
N ALA A 152 -24.88 5.61 7.60
CA ALA A 152 -25.67 4.38 7.64
C ALA A 152 -25.35 3.57 8.91
N ALA A 153 -26.26 2.67 9.26
CA ALA A 153 -25.98 1.60 10.21
C ALA A 153 -24.98 0.64 9.57
N PHE A 154 -23.93 0.24 10.30
CA PHE A 154 -22.94 -0.72 9.82
C PHE A 154 -22.99 -1.99 10.64
N SER A 155 -22.95 -3.13 9.96
CA SER A 155 -22.73 -4.44 10.56
C SER A 155 -21.40 -5.01 10.06
N VAL A 156 -20.81 -5.90 10.85
CA VAL A 156 -19.60 -6.62 10.45
C VAL A 156 -19.93 -8.11 10.36
N LYS A 157 -19.66 -8.67 9.18
CA LYS A 157 -19.66 -10.11 8.99
C LYS A 157 -18.29 -10.63 9.42
N LEU A 158 -18.29 -11.37 10.52
CA LEU A 158 -17.12 -11.85 11.21
C LEU A 158 -16.99 -13.37 11.06
N SER A 159 -15.76 -13.82 10.84
CA SER A 159 -15.30 -15.16 11.14
C SER A 159 -14.01 -15.08 11.95
N GLY A 160 -14.03 -15.66 13.15
CA GLY A 160 -12.95 -15.54 14.11
C GLY A 160 -13.10 -16.52 15.26
N ARG A 161 -12.41 -16.23 16.37
CA ARG A 161 -12.49 -17.00 17.61
C ARG A 161 -12.60 -16.09 18.81
N ASP A 162 -13.27 -16.58 19.84
CA ASP A 162 -13.22 -15.99 21.17
C ASP A 162 -11.85 -16.29 21.80
N ASN A 163 -11.15 -15.26 22.27
CA ASN A 163 -9.81 -15.40 22.84
C ASN A 163 -9.82 -15.96 24.28
N ARG A 164 -10.99 -16.01 24.92
CA ARG A 164 -11.20 -16.53 26.28
C ARG A 164 -11.63 -18.00 26.26
N THR A 165 -12.61 -18.33 25.42
CA THR A 165 -13.17 -19.69 25.34
C THR A 165 -12.56 -20.52 24.21
N TYR A 166 -11.85 -19.89 23.27
CA TYR A 166 -11.31 -20.50 22.04
C TYR A 166 -12.37 -21.11 21.12
N GLU A 167 -13.64 -20.76 21.33
CA GLU A 167 -14.74 -21.18 20.47
C GLU A 167 -14.73 -20.37 19.16
N ASP A 168 -15.08 -21.03 18.05
CA ASP A 168 -15.21 -20.36 16.76
C ASP A 168 -16.47 -19.48 16.76
N VAL A 169 -16.28 -18.22 16.41
CA VAL A 169 -17.35 -17.22 16.33
C VAL A 169 -17.53 -16.83 14.87
N SER A 170 -18.70 -17.14 14.32
CA SER A 170 -19.07 -16.77 12.96
C SER A 170 -20.47 -16.19 12.93
N GLY A 171 -20.63 -14.99 12.39
CA GLY A 171 -21.91 -14.32 12.35
C GLY A 171 -21.82 -12.91 11.81
N THR A 172 -22.98 -12.27 11.66
CA THR A 172 -23.06 -10.84 11.35
C THR A 172 -23.53 -10.11 12.59
N TYR A 173 -22.72 -9.18 13.07
CA TYR A 173 -22.99 -8.44 14.30
C TYR A 173 -23.06 -6.94 14.01
N PRO A 174 -24.03 -6.20 14.58
CA PRO A 174 -24.10 -4.76 14.39
C PRO A 174 -22.97 -4.06 15.15
N ILE A 175 -22.38 -3.04 14.54
CA ILE A 175 -21.29 -2.26 15.13
C ILE A 175 -21.88 -1.17 16.02
N ILE A 176 -21.53 -1.18 17.30
CA ILE A 176 -21.88 -0.13 18.26
C ILE A 176 -20.93 1.06 18.09
N GLY A 177 -19.63 0.79 17.93
CA GLY A 177 -18.63 1.84 17.80
C GLY A 177 -17.21 1.33 17.56
N PRO A 178 -16.23 2.25 17.50
CA PRO A 178 -14.83 1.91 17.34
C PRO A 178 -14.20 1.41 18.65
N TRP A 179 -13.29 0.44 18.55
CA TRP A 179 -12.47 -0.05 19.66
C TRP A 179 -11.00 0.13 19.34
N SER A 180 -10.27 0.89 20.17
CA SER A 180 -8.85 1.17 19.97
C SER A 180 -8.55 1.74 18.56
N THR A 181 -7.32 1.57 18.07
CA THR A 181 -6.88 2.01 16.73
C THR A 181 -7.44 1.13 15.60
N GLU A 182 -7.58 -0.19 15.80
CA GLU A 182 -7.84 -1.17 14.73
C GLU A 182 -8.92 -2.21 15.10
N GLY A 183 -10.01 -1.79 15.74
CA GLY A 183 -11.07 -2.71 16.17
C GLY A 183 -12.47 -2.09 16.22
N PHE A 184 -13.45 -2.95 16.52
CA PHE A 184 -14.85 -2.59 16.67
C PHE A 184 -15.40 -3.07 18.01
N ILE A 185 -16.43 -2.40 18.49
CA ILE A 185 -17.32 -2.93 19.52
C ILE A 185 -18.57 -3.42 18.81
N VAL A 186 -18.88 -4.70 18.97
CA VAL A 186 -20.05 -5.33 18.36
C VAL A 186 -21.06 -5.73 19.42
N ASP A 187 -22.34 -5.71 19.07
CA ASP A 187 -23.38 -6.28 19.92
C ASP A 187 -23.50 -7.78 19.65
N ALA A 188 -23.07 -8.60 20.61
CA ALA A 188 -23.14 -10.06 20.51
C ALA A 188 -24.51 -10.62 20.96
N GLY A 189 -25.45 -9.76 21.38
CA GLY A 189 -26.73 -10.15 21.98
C GLY A 189 -26.64 -10.56 23.45
N ASP A 190 -25.48 -11.06 23.90
CA ASP A 190 -25.16 -11.30 25.33
C ASP A 190 -24.54 -10.08 26.03
N GLY A 191 -24.24 -9.03 25.25
CA GLY A 191 -23.57 -7.82 25.68
C GLY A 191 -22.60 -7.29 24.62
N PRO A 192 -22.03 -6.08 24.83
CA PRO A 192 -21.03 -5.54 23.94
C PRO A 192 -19.71 -6.32 24.06
N ARG A 193 -19.15 -6.73 22.92
CA ARG A 193 -17.86 -7.45 22.83
C ARG A 193 -16.85 -6.67 22.00
N SER A 194 -15.59 -6.71 22.41
CA SER A 194 -14.49 -6.09 21.67
C SER A 194 -13.96 -7.02 20.58
N LEU A 195 -13.85 -6.50 19.35
CA LEU A 195 -13.37 -7.20 18.16
C LEU A 195 -12.07 -6.58 17.66
N CYS A 196 -11.02 -7.37 17.50
CA CYS A 196 -9.73 -6.90 16.98
C CYS A 196 -8.97 -8.00 16.23
N ALA A 197 -7.95 -7.62 15.47
CA ALA A 197 -7.05 -8.54 14.76
C ALA A 197 -5.89 -9.06 15.66
N SER A 198 -5.89 -8.70 16.95
CA SER A 198 -4.86 -9.07 17.92
C SER A 198 -5.45 -9.89 19.07
N SER A 199 -4.61 -10.33 20.01
CA SER A 199 -5.04 -11.05 21.22
C SER A 199 -5.50 -10.14 22.37
N ASN A 200 -5.54 -8.82 22.17
CA ASN A 200 -5.83 -7.85 23.24
C ASN A 200 -7.32 -7.50 23.36
N CYS A 201 -8.20 -8.30 22.75
CA CYS A 201 -9.65 -8.13 22.78
C CYS A 201 -10.33 -9.46 23.11
N ASP A 202 -11.65 -9.40 23.31
CA ASP A 202 -12.45 -10.58 23.58
C ASP A 202 -12.49 -11.49 22.35
N TRP A 203 -12.76 -10.94 21.17
CA TRP A 203 -12.89 -11.71 19.93
C TRP A 203 -11.79 -11.36 18.93
N HIS A 204 -11.06 -12.38 18.51
CA HIS A 204 -10.05 -12.30 17.47
C HIS A 204 -10.68 -12.51 16.09
N ALA A 205 -10.61 -11.51 15.22
CA ALA A 205 -11.10 -11.58 13.85
C ALA A 205 -10.04 -12.15 12.89
N SER A 206 -10.33 -13.30 12.29
CA SER A 206 -9.52 -13.80 11.15
C SER A 206 -10.00 -13.27 9.81
N HIS A 207 -11.30 -12.98 9.70
CA HIS A 207 -11.92 -12.38 8.54
C HIS A 207 -13.05 -11.47 9.01
N ALA A 208 -13.02 -10.20 8.61
CA ALA A 208 -14.03 -9.22 8.92
C ALA A 208 -14.39 -8.41 7.68
N LYS A 209 -15.66 -8.46 7.30
CA LYS A 209 -16.18 -7.69 6.16
C LYS A 209 -17.26 -6.74 6.66
N LEU A 210 -17.09 -5.46 6.33
CA LEU A 210 -18.08 -4.43 6.63
C LEU A 210 -19.28 -4.56 5.68
N GLU A 211 -20.48 -4.65 6.23
CA GLU A 211 -21.74 -4.60 5.49
C GLU A 211 -22.47 -3.30 5.86
N ARG A 212 -22.94 -2.58 4.83
CA ARG A 212 -23.70 -1.34 5.01
C ARG A 212 -25.18 -1.70 5.11
N GLY A 213 -25.79 -1.34 6.23
CA GLY A 213 -27.23 -1.47 6.48
C GLY A 213 -28.01 -0.23 6.06
N GLU A 214 -29.20 -0.07 6.66
CA GLU A 214 -30.12 1.05 6.40
C GLU A 214 -29.45 2.43 6.65
N PRO A 215 -29.74 3.44 5.82
CA PRO A 215 -29.26 4.80 6.03
C PRO A 215 -29.79 5.35 7.36
N MET A 216 -28.93 6.02 8.12
CA MET A 216 -29.30 6.60 9.41
C MET A 216 -29.74 8.06 9.21
N GLU A 217 -30.97 8.40 9.61
CA GLU A 217 -31.39 9.80 9.72
C GLU A 217 -30.72 10.42 10.95
N THR A 218 -29.69 11.22 10.70
CA THR A 218 -29.00 11.97 11.75
C THR A 218 -29.86 13.16 12.18
N THR A 219 -30.56 13.04 13.30
CA THR A 219 -31.24 14.19 13.94
C THR A 219 -30.28 14.89 14.88
N SER A 220 -29.81 16.08 14.52
CA SER A 220 -29.03 16.93 15.43
C SER A 220 -29.98 17.62 16.42
N ILE A 221 -29.97 17.20 17.69
CA ILE A 221 -30.66 17.94 18.75
C ILE A 221 -29.66 18.94 19.34
N PRO A 222 -29.87 20.25 19.19
CA PRO A 222 -29.03 21.24 19.86
C PRO A 222 -29.26 21.14 21.37
N ILE A 223 -28.23 20.72 22.10
CA ILE A 223 -28.25 20.76 23.56
C ILE A 223 -27.97 22.21 23.96
N GLN A 224 -29.03 22.95 24.26
CA GLN A 224 -28.96 24.31 24.77
C GLN A 224 -28.55 24.22 26.25
N GLY A 225 -27.27 24.40 26.53
CA GLY A 225 -26.76 24.50 27.89
C GLY A 225 -27.35 25.73 28.56
N ASP A 226 -28.17 25.53 29.59
CA ASP A 226 -28.67 26.61 30.42
C ASP A 226 -27.51 27.21 31.23
N THR A 227 -26.92 28.30 30.70
CA THR A 227 -25.88 29.07 31.36
C THR A 227 -26.41 30.00 32.48
N SER A 228 -27.67 29.84 32.93
CA SER A 228 -28.25 30.72 33.95
C SER A 228 -27.86 30.40 35.40
N GLN A 229 -27.11 29.32 35.66
CA GLN A 229 -26.55 29.10 36.99
C GLN A 229 -25.17 29.76 37.13
N PRO A 230 -25.01 30.77 38.01
CA PRO A 230 -23.68 31.30 38.32
C PRO A 230 -22.81 30.18 38.90
N PRO A 231 -21.50 30.16 38.61
CA PRO A 231 -20.60 29.14 39.13
C PRO A 231 -20.71 29.14 40.65
N ARG A 232 -21.23 28.06 41.24
CA ARG A 232 -21.14 27.83 42.67
C ARG A 232 -19.66 27.88 43.00
N SER A 233 -19.24 28.91 43.72
CA SER A 233 -17.88 29.10 44.20
C SER A 233 -17.34 27.77 44.73
N ALA A 234 -16.49 27.12 43.94
CA ALA A 234 -15.68 26.02 44.42
C ALA A 234 -14.70 26.67 45.40
N ARG A 235 -15.07 26.70 46.68
CA ARG A 235 -14.10 26.94 47.75
C ARG A 235 -13.08 25.83 47.62
N CYS A 236 -11.94 26.19 47.06
CA CYS A 236 -10.75 25.37 47.03
C CYS A 236 -10.37 25.10 48.50
N CYS A 237 -10.79 23.94 49.02
CA CYS A 237 -10.35 23.46 50.33
C CYS A 237 -8.90 22.98 50.22
N ALA A 238 -7.97 23.92 50.07
CA ALA A 238 -6.56 23.66 50.34
C ALA A 238 -6.35 23.66 51.86
N ARG A 239 -6.73 22.56 52.52
CA ARG A 239 -6.35 22.32 53.92
C ARG A 239 -4.93 21.73 53.92
N TRP A 240 -3.93 22.60 53.88
CA TRP A 240 -2.56 22.24 54.20
C TRP A 240 -2.46 21.88 55.69
N SER A 241 -2.16 20.62 56.00
CA SER A 241 -1.77 20.19 57.35
C SER A 241 -0.26 20.31 57.53
N PRO A 242 0.26 21.07 58.51
CA PRO A 242 1.68 21.03 58.83
C PRO A 242 1.93 19.89 59.82
N TRP A 243 2.44 18.75 59.35
CA TRP A 243 3.05 17.76 60.25
C TRP A 243 4.55 18.03 60.36
N ALA A 244 4.87 18.76 61.42
CA ALA A 244 5.97 18.59 62.36
C ALA A 244 7.33 18.06 61.85
N ARG A 245 8.34 18.94 61.94
CA ARG A 245 9.69 18.56 62.35
C ARG A 245 9.75 18.49 63.87
N SER A 246 10.17 17.35 64.44
CA SER A 246 11.13 17.28 65.57
C SER A 246 11.29 15.82 66.04
N THR A 247 12.43 15.21 65.72
CA THR A 247 13.51 14.78 66.64
C THR A 247 14.56 14.06 65.83
#